data_AF-A0A7I8VHM4-F1
#
_entry.id   AF-A0A7I8VHM4-F1
#
_cell.length_a   1.000
_cell.length_b   1.000
_cell.length_c   1.000
_cell.angle_alpha   90.00
_cell.angle_beta   90.00
_cell.angle_gamma   90.00
#
_symmetry.space_group_name_H-M   'P 1'
#
loop_
_entity.id
_entity.type
_entity.pdbx_description
1 polymer ?
#
loop_
_entity_poly.entity_id
_entity_poly.type
_entity_poly.pdbx_seq_one_letter_code
_entity_poly.pdbx_strand_id
1 'polypeptide(L)'
;MALQEDDEKKLSEIFDIVYKNYIFCETTNESSSSVIVQKKVKESFEICEKLVAMVNSLELFSKNERLEEISTSDIKMMMLPAFMGYYRGKVTKDDRMSVLKESQIFFIDFLKLAKLYGIASIDLPNVGEENVSELENSKTQTENLVEMSNIRAKKIERHREKVKLKEKLNELRSAIDKPSADEEIVRDFYITQLKEWVSLSYEELDNIDRELEIFNFMKNRSASDSSEVGTKPKEQPKKPLRPFILTKSAVQAAVFGAGYPSLPTYTLEEFYEEQFANGNVPPAKYICYKQLS
;
A
#
# COMPACT_ATOMS: atom_id res chain seq x y z
N MET A 1 16.27 25.24 -32.32
CA MET A 1 17.46 24.38 -32.17
C MET A 1 18.37 24.85 -31.04
N ALA A 2 19.25 25.86 -31.20
CA ALA A 2 20.17 26.25 -30.11
C ALA A 2 19.49 26.75 -28.81
N LEU A 3 18.36 27.47 -28.92
CA LEU A 3 17.56 27.89 -27.75
C LEU A 3 16.83 26.71 -27.08
N GLN A 4 16.37 25.74 -27.86
CA GLN A 4 15.70 24.55 -27.33
C GLN A 4 16.70 23.62 -26.61
N GLU A 5 17.90 23.44 -27.16
CA GLU A 5 18.95 22.63 -26.50
C GLU A 5 19.39 23.24 -25.15
N ASP A 6 19.40 24.57 -25.03
CA ASP A 6 19.76 25.25 -23.77
C ASP A 6 18.63 25.11 -22.73
N ASP A 7 17.37 25.22 -23.18
CA ASP A 7 16.19 24.98 -22.34
C ASP A 7 16.08 23.52 -21.89
N GLU A 8 16.41 22.54 -22.75
CA GLU A 8 16.45 21.11 -22.42
C GLU A 8 17.53 20.76 -21.39
N LYS A 9 18.74 21.33 -21.54
CA LYS A 9 19.82 21.15 -20.54
C LYS A 9 19.39 21.70 -19.18
N LYS A 10 18.80 22.89 -19.18
CA LYS A 10 18.26 23.51 -17.98
C LYS A 10 17.14 22.68 -17.35
N LEU A 11 16.24 22.11 -18.17
CA LEU A 11 15.17 21.22 -17.70
C LEU A 11 15.74 19.97 -17.01
N SER A 12 16.74 19.36 -17.63
CA SER A 12 17.46 18.19 -17.11
C SER A 12 18.12 18.47 -15.76
N GLU A 13 18.82 19.60 -15.63
CA GLU A 13 19.48 20.01 -14.38
C GLU A 13 18.47 20.29 -13.25
N ILE A 14 17.35 20.95 -13.57
CA ILE A 14 16.29 21.24 -12.60
C ILE A 14 15.64 19.94 -12.11
N PHE A 15 15.39 18.98 -13.01
CA PHE A 15 14.87 17.66 -12.64
C PHE A 15 15.82 16.92 -11.68
N ASP A 16 17.13 16.99 -11.91
CA ASP A 16 18.11 16.30 -11.06
C ASP A 16 18.07 16.82 -9.61
N ILE A 17 17.68 18.07 -9.38
CA ILE A 17 17.46 18.63 -8.03
C ILE A 17 16.28 17.91 -7.35
N VAL A 18 15.17 17.77 -8.06
CA VAL A 18 13.97 17.06 -7.58
C VAL A 18 14.34 15.61 -7.28
N TYR A 19 15.05 14.94 -8.17
CA TYR A 19 15.46 13.55 -7.96
C TYR A 19 16.39 13.39 -6.75
N LYS A 20 17.38 14.28 -6.58
CA LYS A 20 18.27 14.27 -5.41
C LYS A 20 17.52 14.49 -4.10
N ASN A 21 16.53 15.38 -4.08
CA ASN A 21 15.69 15.59 -2.90
C ASN A 21 14.81 14.37 -2.60
N TYR A 22 14.32 13.66 -3.63
CA TYR A 22 13.56 12.43 -3.45
C TYR A 22 14.43 11.37 -2.76
N ILE A 23 15.63 11.12 -3.30
CA ILE A 23 16.59 10.20 -2.70
C ILE A 23 16.92 10.60 -1.26
N PHE A 24 17.17 11.89 -1.00
CA PHE A 24 17.40 12.38 0.36
C PHE A 24 16.25 12.04 1.30
N CYS A 25 15.01 12.29 0.88
CA CYS A 25 13.82 12.01 1.69
C CYS A 25 13.63 10.51 1.98
N GLU A 26 14.06 9.63 1.07
CA GLU A 26 13.96 8.18 1.25
C GLU A 26 15.10 7.60 2.10
N THR A 27 16.29 8.22 2.10
CA THR A 27 17.47 7.69 2.80
C THR A 27 17.80 8.37 4.12
N THR A 28 17.16 9.52 4.42
CA THR A 28 17.46 10.29 5.63
C THR A 28 16.95 9.62 6.90
N ASN A 29 17.68 9.81 8.01
CA ASN A 29 17.26 9.40 9.36
C ASN A 29 16.49 10.50 10.10
N GLU A 30 16.32 11.67 9.47
CA GLU A 30 15.57 12.79 10.03
C GLU A 30 14.07 12.46 10.09
N SER A 31 13.37 13.02 11.08
CA SER A 31 11.91 12.91 11.15
C SER A 31 11.26 13.49 9.89
N SER A 32 10.22 12.83 9.38
CA SER A 32 9.42 13.34 8.26
C SER A 32 8.80 14.71 8.56
N SER A 33 8.54 15.02 9.83
CA SER A 33 8.02 16.32 10.28
C SER A 33 9.11 17.38 10.54
N SER A 34 10.39 17.03 10.35
CA SER A 34 11.51 17.96 10.55
C SER A 34 11.44 19.14 9.57
N VAL A 35 11.96 20.29 9.99
CA VAL A 35 11.99 21.50 9.15
C VAL A 35 12.81 21.26 7.88
N ILE A 36 13.89 20.47 7.96
CA ILE A 36 14.78 20.18 6.83
C ILE A 36 14.04 19.35 5.77
N VAL A 37 13.36 18.27 6.19
CA VAL A 37 12.60 17.41 5.27
C VAL A 37 11.42 18.18 4.69
N GLN A 38 10.62 18.86 5.51
CA GLN A 38 9.45 19.59 5.03
C GLN A 38 9.82 20.76 4.10
N LYS A 39 10.96 21.44 4.33
CA LYS A 39 11.49 22.45 3.40
C LYS A 39 11.81 21.84 2.04
N LYS A 40 12.54 20.72 2.00
CA LYS A 40 12.87 20.01 0.76
C LYS A 40 11.64 19.49 0.03
N VAL A 41 10.66 18.96 0.75
CA VAL A 41 9.38 18.50 0.18
C VAL A 41 8.67 19.64 -0.52
N LYS A 42 8.53 20.79 0.15
CA LYS A 42 7.87 21.97 -0.41
C LYS A 42 8.63 22.53 -1.62
N GLU A 43 9.94 22.72 -1.50
CA GLU A 43 10.78 23.21 -2.60
C GLU A 43 10.72 22.28 -3.82
N SER A 44 10.74 20.97 -3.60
CA SER A 44 10.69 19.99 -4.69
C SER A 44 9.33 19.99 -5.39
N PHE A 45 8.23 20.15 -4.64
CA PHE A 45 6.90 20.28 -5.22
C PHE A 45 6.79 21.54 -6.11
N GLU A 46 7.26 22.70 -5.63
CA GLU A 46 7.28 23.95 -6.41
C GLU A 46 8.17 23.83 -7.67
N ILE A 47 9.27 23.07 -7.59
CA ILE A 47 10.12 22.80 -8.75
C ILE A 47 9.40 21.87 -9.74
N CYS A 48 8.69 20.84 -9.28
CA CYS A 48 7.88 19.98 -10.16
C CYS A 48 6.83 20.78 -10.92
N GLU A 49 6.13 21.73 -10.28
CA GLU A 49 5.15 22.59 -10.95
C GLU A 49 5.79 23.40 -12.09
N LYS A 50 6.99 23.95 -11.85
CA LYS A 50 7.76 24.67 -12.88
C LYS A 50 8.19 23.74 -14.03
N LEU A 51 8.66 22.54 -13.70
CA LEU A 51 9.05 21.54 -14.71
C LEU A 51 7.86 21.13 -15.57
N VAL A 52 6.69 20.89 -14.97
CA VAL A 52 5.46 20.56 -15.72
C VAL A 52 5.06 21.70 -16.66
N ALA A 53 5.14 22.96 -16.21
CA ALA A 53 4.88 24.11 -17.06
C ALA A 53 5.86 24.19 -18.26
N MET A 54 7.15 23.93 -18.03
CA MET A 54 8.16 23.89 -19.08
C MET A 54 7.92 22.74 -20.06
N VAL A 55 7.68 21.53 -19.57
CA VAL A 55 7.36 20.34 -20.38
C VAL A 55 6.16 20.60 -21.29
N ASN A 56 5.10 21.23 -20.75
CA ASN A 56 3.93 21.59 -21.55
C ASN A 56 4.24 22.68 -22.58
N SER A 57 5.09 23.65 -22.26
CA SER A 57 5.48 24.71 -23.21
C SER A 57 6.37 24.22 -24.35
N LEU A 58 7.14 23.15 -24.09
CA LEU A 58 8.01 22.49 -25.07
C LEU A 58 7.26 21.39 -25.86
N GLU A 59 6.04 21.04 -25.45
CA GLU A 59 5.22 19.98 -26.04
C GLU A 59 5.95 18.63 -26.14
N LEU A 60 6.74 18.27 -25.12
CA LEU A 60 7.60 17.06 -25.15
C LEU A 60 6.84 15.73 -25.21
N PHE A 61 5.53 15.76 -24.93
CA PHE A 61 4.70 14.57 -24.86
C PHE A 61 3.39 14.79 -25.62
N SER A 62 3.13 13.91 -26.58
CA SER A 62 1.86 13.85 -27.29
C SER A 62 1.11 12.55 -27.05
N LYS A 63 -0.24 12.63 -27.03
CA LYS A 63 -1.09 11.45 -26.82
C LYS A 63 -0.97 10.38 -27.90
N ASN A 64 -0.44 10.73 -29.06
CA ASN A 64 -0.29 9.83 -30.21
C ASN A 64 1.13 9.30 -30.37
N GLU A 65 2.05 9.63 -29.45
CA GLU A 65 3.44 9.17 -29.50
C GLU A 65 3.61 7.83 -28.79
N ARG A 66 4.60 7.08 -29.25
CA ARG A 66 5.04 5.84 -28.60
C ARG A 66 6.24 6.12 -27.72
N LEU A 67 6.47 5.25 -26.72
CA LEU A 67 7.61 5.42 -25.80
C LEU A 67 8.95 5.43 -26.55
N GLU A 68 9.05 4.73 -27.68
CA GLU A 68 10.27 4.67 -28.50
C GLU A 68 10.58 6.00 -29.21
N GLU A 69 9.59 6.88 -29.39
CA GLU A 69 9.72 8.16 -30.10
C GLU A 69 10.25 9.28 -29.19
N ILE A 70 10.23 9.07 -27.87
CA ILE A 70 10.70 10.04 -26.87
C ILE A 70 12.22 9.96 -26.74
N SER A 71 12.89 11.12 -26.66
CA SER A 71 14.33 11.19 -26.40
C SER A 71 14.70 10.60 -25.04
N THR A 72 15.89 10.02 -24.92
CA THR A 72 16.33 9.38 -23.67
C THR A 72 16.39 10.37 -22.49
N SER A 73 16.71 11.64 -22.76
CA SER A 73 16.74 12.70 -21.75
C SER A 73 15.36 13.11 -21.26
N ASP A 74 14.32 12.97 -22.09
CA ASP A 74 12.96 13.44 -21.76
C ASP A 74 12.12 12.39 -21.06
N ILE A 75 12.45 11.10 -21.21
CA ILE A 75 11.77 9.99 -20.51
C ILE A 75 11.70 10.26 -19.00
N LYS A 76 12.75 10.84 -18.40
CA LYS A 76 12.76 11.12 -16.96
C LYS A 76 11.68 12.12 -16.53
N MET A 77 11.25 13.01 -17.42
CA MET A 77 10.19 13.99 -17.14
C MET A 77 8.81 13.32 -17.00
N MET A 78 8.61 12.11 -17.53
CA MET A 78 7.36 11.35 -17.34
C MET A 78 7.12 10.98 -15.87
N MET A 79 8.16 10.98 -15.03
CA MET A 79 8.04 10.71 -13.59
C MET A 79 7.48 11.90 -12.79
N LEU A 80 7.36 13.10 -13.39
CA LEU A 80 6.96 14.32 -12.67
C LEU A 80 5.65 14.20 -11.90
N PRO A 81 4.55 13.64 -12.46
CA PRO A 81 3.32 13.50 -11.70
C PRO A 81 3.48 12.52 -10.52
N ALA A 82 4.26 11.44 -10.67
CA ALA A 82 4.54 10.53 -9.56
C ALA A 82 5.32 11.23 -8.42
N PHE A 83 6.32 12.06 -8.77
CA PHE A 83 7.03 12.87 -7.78
C PHE A 83 6.12 13.89 -7.10
N MET A 84 5.24 14.55 -7.84
CA MET A 84 4.25 15.46 -7.26
C MET A 84 3.33 14.75 -6.27
N GLY A 85 2.83 13.56 -6.62
CA GLY A 85 2.04 12.71 -5.73
C GLY A 85 2.81 12.35 -4.47
N TYR A 86 4.06 11.92 -4.62
CA TYR A 86 4.97 11.61 -3.51
C TYR A 86 5.17 12.82 -2.59
N TYR A 87 5.61 13.96 -3.12
CA TYR A 87 5.91 15.13 -2.29
C TYR A 87 4.67 15.67 -1.61
N ARG A 88 3.53 15.72 -2.30
CA ARG A 88 2.26 16.11 -1.70
C ARG A 88 1.92 15.19 -0.53
N GLY A 89 2.01 13.88 -0.73
CA GLY A 89 1.76 12.87 0.30
C GLY A 89 2.66 12.97 1.55
N LYS A 90 3.83 13.60 1.46
CA LYS A 90 4.77 13.80 2.56
C LYS A 90 4.55 15.11 3.35
N VAL A 91 3.63 15.99 2.92
CA VAL A 91 3.32 17.23 3.65
C VAL A 91 2.62 16.91 4.97
N THR A 92 3.09 17.51 6.08
CA THR A 92 2.58 17.19 7.43
C THR A 92 1.75 18.30 8.09
N LYS A 93 1.79 19.54 7.59
CA LYS A 93 1.18 20.70 8.26
C LYS A 93 -0.20 21.09 7.73
N ASP A 94 -0.56 20.60 6.57
CA ASP A 94 -1.80 20.96 5.88
C ASP A 94 -2.94 20.01 6.26
N ASP A 95 -4.17 20.30 5.80
CA ASP A 95 -5.29 19.39 5.98
C ASP A 95 -5.00 18.04 5.32
N ARG A 96 -4.87 17.00 6.14
CA ARG A 96 -4.43 15.67 5.69
C ARG A 96 -5.38 15.11 4.63
N MET A 97 -6.68 15.35 4.75
CA MET A 97 -7.66 14.85 3.79
C MET A 97 -7.51 15.50 2.41
N SER A 98 -7.35 16.83 2.36
CA SER A 98 -7.03 17.54 1.10
C SER A 98 -5.71 17.05 0.50
N VAL A 99 -4.66 16.93 1.34
CA VAL A 99 -3.34 16.46 0.91
C VAL A 99 -3.40 15.08 0.26
N LEU A 100 -4.12 14.14 0.87
CA LEU A 100 -4.30 12.78 0.34
C LEU A 100 -5.04 12.77 -0.99
N LYS A 101 -6.12 13.55 -1.12
CA LYS A 101 -6.88 13.65 -2.37
C LYS A 101 -6.05 14.25 -3.51
N GLU A 102 -5.27 15.27 -3.21
CA GLU A 102 -4.37 15.88 -4.20
C GLU A 102 -3.24 14.92 -4.60
N SER A 103 -2.64 14.23 -3.64
CA SER A 103 -1.64 13.19 -3.89
C SER A 103 -2.20 12.06 -4.78
N GLN A 104 -3.43 11.64 -4.52
CA GLN A 104 -4.15 10.65 -5.32
C GLN A 104 -4.31 11.07 -6.78
N ILE A 105 -4.71 12.33 -7.04
CA ILE A 105 -4.86 12.87 -8.40
C ILE A 105 -3.54 12.73 -9.18
N PHE A 106 -2.42 13.14 -8.58
CA PHE A 106 -1.11 13.07 -9.25
C PHE A 106 -0.66 11.64 -9.57
N PHE A 107 -0.89 10.68 -8.67
CA PHE A 107 -0.59 9.27 -8.94
C PHE A 107 -1.49 8.68 -10.04
N ILE A 108 -2.78 9.05 -10.07
CA ILE A 108 -3.70 8.63 -11.13
C ILE A 108 -3.23 9.19 -12.47
N ASP A 109 -2.85 10.47 -12.52
CA ASP A 109 -2.37 11.11 -13.75
C ASP A 109 -1.08 10.45 -14.26
N PHE A 110 -0.15 10.11 -13.36
CA PHE A 110 1.03 9.33 -13.70
C PHE A 110 0.67 7.97 -14.30
N LEU A 111 -0.25 7.22 -13.68
CA LEU A 111 -0.61 5.89 -14.16
C LEU A 111 -1.37 5.95 -15.50
N LYS A 112 -2.21 6.98 -15.72
CA LYS A 112 -2.84 7.25 -17.02
C LYS A 112 -1.78 7.51 -18.10
N LEU A 113 -0.77 8.32 -17.79
CA LEU A 113 0.37 8.57 -18.67
C LEU A 113 1.14 7.28 -18.96
N ALA A 114 1.45 6.49 -17.93
CA ALA A 114 2.15 5.21 -18.07
C ALA A 114 1.39 4.21 -18.95
N LYS A 115 0.05 4.20 -18.88
CA LYS A 115 -0.80 3.38 -19.76
C LYS A 115 -0.75 3.86 -21.20
N LEU A 116 -0.84 5.18 -21.43
CA LEU A 116 -0.86 5.79 -22.75
C LEU A 116 0.38 5.43 -23.56
N TYR A 117 1.54 5.45 -22.91
CA TYR A 117 2.84 5.12 -23.52
C TYR A 117 3.21 3.63 -23.42
N GLY A 118 2.31 2.76 -22.95
CA GLY A 118 2.54 1.31 -22.89
C GLY A 118 3.59 0.85 -21.86
N ILE A 119 3.92 1.69 -20.87
CA ILE A 119 4.86 1.36 -19.79
C ILE A 119 4.23 0.36 -18.81
N ALA A 120 2.94 0.56 -18.52
CA ALA A 120 2.15 -0.32 -17.66
C ALA A 120 1.29 -1.25 -18.54
N SER A 121 1.47 -2.56 -18.37
CA SER A 121 0.54 -3.57 -18.84
C SER A 121 -0.25 -4.04 -17.63
N ILE A 122 -1.59 -3.99 -17.71
CA ILE A 122 -2.61 -4.44 -16.72
C ILE A 122 -3.39 -3.31 -16.02
N ASP A 123 -4.72 -3.52 -16.03
CA ASP A 123 -5.84 -2.75 -15.48
C ASP A 123 -5.46 -1.70 -14.41
N LEU A 124 -5.49 -0.44 -14.82
CA LEU A 124 -5.66 0.66 -13.88
C LEU A 124 -6.89 0.35 -13.02
N PRO A 125 -6.81 0.43 -11.68
CA PRO A 125 -8.00 0.59 -10.87
C PRO A 125 -8.71 1.81 -11.45
N ASN A 126 -9.99 1.63 -11.75
CA ASN A 126 -10.84 2.65 -12.32
C ASN A 126 -11.07 3.72 -11.23
N VAL A 127 -10.06 4.56 -10.98
CA VAL A 127 -10.14 5.65 -10.02
C VAL A 127 -10.48 6.90 -10.83
N GLY A 128 -11.78 7.10 -11.05
CA GLY A 128 -12.27 8.25 -11.82
C GLY A 128 -13.65 8.08 -12.45
N GLU A 129 -14.14 6.86 -12.61
CA GLU A 129 -15.58 6.65 -12.72
C GLU A 129 -16.10 6.53 -11.30
N GLU A 130 -17.06 7.38 -10.97
CA GLU A 130 -17.91 7.23 -9.79
C GLU A 130 -18.25 5.74 -9.66
N ASN A 131 -17.65 5.03 -8.71
CA ASN A 131 -18.16 3.75 -8.28
C ASN A 131 -19.45 4.06 -7.51
N VAL A 132 -20.49 4.39 -8.29
CA VAL A 132 -21.87 4.09 -7.99
C VAL A 132 -21.96 2.57 -8.01
N SER A 133 -21.42 1.92 -6.99
CA SER A 133 -21.74 0.54 -6.71
C SER A 133 -22.39 0.49 -5.34
N GLU A 134 -23.65 0.92 -5.32
CA GLU A 134 -24.70 0.41 -4.44
C GLU A 134 -24.94 -1.11 -4.66
N LEU A 135 -23.89 -1.88 -5.00
CA LEU A 135 -23.93 -3.29 -5.36
C LEU A 135 -23.04 -4.16 -4.47
N GLU A 136 -22.59 -3.66 -3.31
CA GLU A 136 -21.77 -4.45 -2.38
C GLU A 136 -22.58 -5.42 -1.51
N ASN A 137 -23.91 -5.35 -1.50
CA ASN A 137 -24.73 -6.15 -0.58
C ASN A 137 -25.15 -7.56 -1.09
N SER A 138 -24.53 -8.10 -2.14
CA SER A 138 -24.96 -9.38 -2.76
C SER A 138 -23.85 -10.38 -3.10
N LYS A 139 -22.65 -10.28 -2.54
CA LYS A 139 -21.60 -11.30 -2.77
C LYS A 139 -21.69 -12.42 -1.74
N THR A 140 -21.67 -13.66 -2.19
CA THR A 140 -21.62 -14.84 -1.31
C THR A 140 -20.27 -14.88 -0.57
N GLN A 141 -20.22 -15.53 0.60
CA GLN A 141 -18.98 -15.70 1.37
C GLN A 141 -17.86 -16.35 0.53
N THR A 142 -18.22 -17.25 -0.38
CA THR A 142 -17.29 -17.91 -1.31
C THR A 142 -16.72 -16.97 -2.37
N GLU A 143 -17.54 -16.10 -2.95
CA GLU A 143 -17.09 -15.10 -3.94
C GLU A 143 -16.15 -14.08 -3.29
N ASN A 144 -16.46 -13.66 -2.05
CA ASN A 144 -15.58 -12.79 -1.27
C ASN A 144 -14.21 -13.44 -0.99
N LEU A 145 -14.17 -14.76 -0.71
CA LEU A 145 -12.90 -15.47 -0.50
C LEU A 145 -12.06 -15.59 -1.77
N VAL A 146 -12.70 -15.83 -2.92
CA VAL A 146 -12.01 -15.90 -4.22
C VAL A 146 -11.47 -14.52 -4.62
N GLU A 147 -12.26 -13.47 -4.45
CA GLU A 147 -11.83 -12.09 -4.69
C GLU A 147 -10.64 -11.71 -3.82
N MET A 148 -10.70 -12.01 -2.52
CA MET A 148 -9.58 -11.80 -1.59
C MET A 148 -8.33 -12.61 -1.97
N SER A 149 -8.50 -13.85 -2.44
CA SER A 149 -7.40 -14.67 -2.95
C SER A 149 -6.75 -14.03 -4.18
N ASN A 150 -7.56 -13.52 -5.11
CA ASN A 150 -7.08 -12.87 -6.33
C ASN A 150 -6.39 -11.53 -6.04
N ILE A 151 -6.95 -10.72 -5.13
CA ILE A 151 -6.33 -9.47 -4.65
C ILE A 151 -4.96 -9.78 -4.05
N ARG A 152 -4.89 -10.80 -3.19
CA ARG A 152 -3.62 -11.24 -2.58
C ARG A 152 -2.62 -11.72 -3.63
N ALA A 153 -3.05 -12.53 -4.60
CA ALA A 153 -2.19 -13.02 -5.66
C ALA A 153 -1.60 -11.86 -6.49
N LYS A 154 -2.43 -10.90 -6.91
CA LYS A 154 -1.99 -9.68 -7.61
C LYS A 154 -0.98 -8.89 -6.80
N LYS A 155 -1.20 -8.73 -5.49
CA LYS A 155 -0.26 -8.02 -4.61
C LYS A 155 1.09 -8.74 -4.48
N ILE A 156 1.08 -10.07 -4.41
CA ILE A 156 2.32 -10.88 -4.36
C ILE A 156 3.10 -10.75 -5.67
N GLU A 157 2.40 -10.78 -6.81
CA GLU A 157 2.99 -10.62 -8.13
C GLU A 157 3.67 -9.25 -8.27
N ARG A 158 2.95 -8.15 -7.97
CA ARG A 158 3.51 -6.80 -7.98
C ARG A 158 4.73 -6.67 -7.08
N HIS A 159 4.69 -7.24 -5.87
CA HIS A 159 5.84 -7.21 -4.95
C HIS A 159 7.05 -7.93 -5.55
N ARG A 160 6.85 -9.10 -6.18
CA ARG A 160 7.94 -9.83 -6.85
C ARG A 160 8.52 -9.03 -8.02
N GLU A 161 7.68 -8.39 -8.82
CA GLU A 161 8.12 -7.52 -9.92
C GLU A 161 8.90 -6.33 -9.41
N LYS A 162 8.41 -5.65 -8.37
CA LYS A 162 9.10 -4.53 -7.72
C LYS A 162 10.49 -4.92 -7.23
N VAL A 163 10.64 -6.09 -6.61
CA VAL A 163 11.96 -6.60 -6.17
C VAL A 163 12.90 -6.78 -7.36
N LYS A 164 12.43 -7.41 -8.46
CA LYS A 164 13.23 -7.59 -9.68
C LYS A 164 13.62 -6.25 -10.32
N LEU A 165 12.70 -5.28 -10.35
CA LEU A 165 12.96 -3.94 -10.88
C LEU A 165 14.04 -3.22 -10.05
N LYS A 166 13.98 -3.33 -8.72
CA LYS A 166 15.01 -2.75 -7.83
C LYS A 166 16.38 -3.38 -8.02
N GLU A 167 16.45 -4.70 -8.15
CA GLU A 167 17.71 -5.40 -8.46
C GLU A 167 18.30 -4.90 -9.78
N LYS A 168 17.46 -4.84 -10.84
CA LYS A 168 17.88 -4.33 -12.16
C LYS A 168 18.33 -2.87 -12.10
N LEU A 169 17.63 -2.01 -11.35
CA LEU A 169 18.03 -0.60 -11.19
C LEU A 169 19.39 -0.45 -10.53
N ASN A 170 19.73 -1.28 -9.55
CA ASN A 170 21.05 -1.25 -8.92
C ASN A 170 22.16 -1.67 -9.91
N GLU A 171 21.90 -2.69 -10.73
CA GLU A 171 22.83 -3.11 -11.78
C GLU A 171 23.04 -2.01 -12.83
N LEU A 172 21.96 -1.43 -13.34
CA LEU A 172 22.01 -0.35 -14.33
C LEU A 172 22.65 0.92 -13.78
N ARG A 173 22.41 1.25 -12.50
CA ARG A 173 23.05 2.39 -11.84
C ARG A 173 24.57 2.27 -11.85
N SER A 174 25.07 1.08 -11.52
CA SER A 174 26.51 0.77 -11.53
C SER A 174 27.13 0.85 -12.94
N ALA A 175 26.32 0.65 -13.98
CA ALA A 175 26.75 0.78 -15.38
C ALA A 175 26.77 2.25 -15.85
N ILE A 176 25.80 3.06 -15.43
CA ILE A 176 25.69 4.49 -15.80
C ILE A 176 26.79 5.34 -15.16
N ASP A 177 27.23 5.01 -13.96
CA ASP A 177 28.30 5.76 -13.29
C ASP A 177 29.67 5.64 -14.01
N LYS A 178 29.78 4.77 -15.03
CA LYS A 178 30.97 4.65 -15.88
C LYS A 178 30.93 5.69 -17.01
N PRO A 179 32.03 6.40 -17.32
CA PRO A 179 32.07 7.41 -18.39
C PRO A 179 31.78 6.92 -19.82
N SER A 180 31.70 5.60 -20.02
CA SER A 180 31.40 4.93 -21.31
C SER A 180 29.98 4.37 -21.32
N ALA A 181 29.06 4.91 -20.54
CA ALA A 181 27.68 4.43 -20.49
C ALA A 181 27.00 4.66 -21.84
N ASP A 182 26.59 3.56 -22.48
CA ASP A 182 25.85 3.61 -23.73
C ASP A 182 24.48 4.25 -23.51
N GLU A 183 24.00 5.03 -24.49
CA GLU A 183 22.70 5.71 -24.40
C GLU A 183 21.54 4.71 -24.17
N GLU A 184 21.65 3.51 -24.75
CA GLU A 184 20.68 2.42 -24.56
C GLU A 184 20.58 1.96 -23.10
N ILE A 185 21.70 1.94 -22.36
CA ILE A 185 21.73 1.61 -20.92
C ILE A 185 21.04 2.71 -20.12
N VAL A 186 21.30 3.97 -20.46
CA VAL A 186 20.65 5.13 -19.83
C VAL A 186 19.13 5.09 -20.07
N ARG A 187 18.72 4.74 -21.29
CA ARG A 187 17.31 4.58 -21.65
C ARG A 187 16.67 3.45 -20.86
N ASP A 188 17.29 2.28 -20.80
CA ASP A 188 16.77 1.13 -20.04
C ASP A 188 16.66 1.44 -18.55
N PHE A 189 17.58 2.24 -17.99
CA PHE A 189 17.49 2.72 -16.62
C PHE A 189 16.24 3.56 -16.38
N TYR A 190 16.00 4.59 -17.18
CA TYR A 190 14.82 5.45 -16.99
C TYR A 190 13.50 4.71 -17.24
N ILE A 191 13.45 3.80 -18.21
CA ILE A 191 12.27 2.94 -18.43
C ILE A 191 12.05 2.01 -17.23
N THR A 192 13.11 1.41 -16.69
CA THR A 192 13.02 0.55 -15.51
C THR A 192 12.57 1.36 -14.28
N GLN A 193 13.04 2.61 -14.15
CA GLN A 193 12.63 3.52 -13.09
C GLN A 193 11.14 3.90 -13.20
N LEU A 194 10.64 4.14 -14.41
CA LEU A 194 9.22 4.37 -14.65
C LEU A 194 8.36 3.16 -14.23
N LYS A 195 8.80 1.94 -14.54
CA LYS A 195 8.11 0.71 -14.12
C LYS A 195 8.12 0.54 -12.59
N GLU A 196 9.20 0.92 -11.92
CA GLU A 196 9.23 0.95 -10.45
C GLU A 196 8.20 1.95 -9.91
N TRP A 197 8.14 3.15 -10.48
CA TRP A 197 7.16 4.17 -10.10
C TRP A 197 5.72 3.73 -10.33
N VAL A 198 5.44 2.92 -11.36
CA VAL A 198 4.10 2.31 -11.55
C VAL A 198 3.74 1.43 -10.36
N SER A 199 4.67 0.57 -9.92
CA SER A 199 4.46 -0.29 -8.76
C SER A 199 4.28 0.52 -7.47
N LEU A 200 5.11 1.55 -7.26
CA LEU A 200 5.02 2.44 -6.11
C LEU A 200 3.70 3.22 -6.09
N SER A 201 3.26 3.74 -7.23
CA SER A 201 2.01 4.50 -7.33
C SER A 201 0.80 3.66 -6.95
N TYR A 202 0.78 2.37 -7.33
CA TYR A 202 -0.28 1.46 -6.88
C TYR A 202 -0.28 1.23 -5.37
N GLU A 203 0.90 1.06 -4.77
CA GLU A 203 1.01 0.89 -3.32
C GLU A 203 0.60 2.16 -2.57
N GLU A 204 0.99 3.33 -3.07
CA GLU A 204 0.61 4.61 -2.47
C GLU A 204 -0.90 4.86 -2.59
N LEU A 205 -1.54 4.55 -3.73
CA LEU A 205 -3.00 4.61 -3.88
C LEU A 205 -3.71 3.70 -2.87
N ASP A 206 -3.28 2.44 -2.76
CA ASP A 206 -3.78 1.50 -1.76
C ASP A 206 -3.63 2.04 -0.32
N ASN A 207 -2.56 2.78 -0.04
CA ASN A 207 -2.31 3.37 1.28
C ASN A 207 -3.20 4.59 1.53
N ILE A 208 -3.35 5.45 0.52
CA ILE A 208 -4.22 6.63 0.56
C ILE A 208 -5.67 6.20 0.78
N ASP A 209 -6.15 5.19 0.06
CA ASP A 209 -7.53 4.70 0.18
C ASP A 209 -7.83 4.21 1.59
N ARG A 210 -6.95 3.41 2.18
CA ARG A 210 -7.08 2.96 3.59
C ARG A 210 -7.05 4.12 4.56
N GLU A 211 -6.21 5.12 4.32
CA GLU A 211 -6.13 6.30 5.19
C GLU A 211 -7.43 7.12 5.12
N LEU A 212 -7.98 7.32 3.92
CA LEU A 212 -9.26 8.00 3.69
C LEU A 212 -10.44 7.25 4.32
N GLU A 213 -10.47 5.92 4.22
CA GLU A 213 -11.45 5.08 4.92
C GLU A 213 -11.42 5.35 6.42
N ILE A 214 -10.24 5.34 7.04
CA ILE A 214 -10.07 5.62 8.48
C ILE A 214 -10.62 7.01 8.83
N PHE A 215 -10.32 8.02 8.03
CA PHE A 215 -10.87 9.37 8.24
C PHE A 215 -12.40 9.40 8.17
N ASN A 216 -12.99 8.70 7.20
CA ASN A 216 -14.45 8.61 7.07
C ASN A 216 -15.08 7.89 8.27
N PHE A 217 -14.50 6.78 8.72
CA PHE A 217 -14.95 6.08 9.93
C PHE A 217 -14.86 6.98 11.18
N MET A 218 -13.78 7.74 11.34
CA MET A 218 -13.61 8.68 12.45
C MET A 218 -14.65 9.82 12.43
N LYS A 219 -14.92 10.39 11.24
CA LYS A 219 -15.93 11.45 11.06
C LYS A 219 -17.35 10.95 11.34
N ASN A 220 -17.68 9.74 10.89
CA ASN A 220 -19.01 9.14 11.12
C ASN A 220 -19.22 8.79 12.60
N ARG A 221 -18.16 8.43 13.33
CA ARG A 221 -18.21 8.16 14.76
C ARG A 221 -18.41 9.44 15.60
N SER A 222 -17.73 10.53 15.27
CA SER A 222 -17.95 11.82 15.95
C SER A 222 -19.33 12.42 15.65
N ALA A 223 -19.87 12.19 14.45
CA ALA A 223 -21.23 12.60 14.09
C ALA A 223 -22.32 11.77 14.80
N SER A 224 -22.10 10.47 15.01
CA SER A 224 -23.04 9.60 15.73
C SER A 224 -23.06 9.86 17.24
N ASP A 225 -21.92 10.17 17.87
CA ASP A 225 -21.86 10.62 19.27
C ASP A 225 -22.55 11.99 19.50
N SER A 226 -22.81 12.75 18.43
CA SER A 226 -23.53 14.03 18.50
C SER A 226 -25.07 13.86 18.46
N SER A 227 -25.56 12.65 18.19
CA SER A 227 -26.97 12.35 17.97
C SER A 227 -27.63 11.54 19.11
N GLU A 228 -26.84 11.05 20.07
CA GLU A 228 -27.34 10.35 21.26
C GLU A 228 -27.01 11.15 22.54
N VAL A 229 -27.91 12.06 22.92
CA VAL A 229 -28.13 12.34 24.35
C VAL A 229 -28.79 11.11 24.96
N GLY A 230 -28.00 10.07 25.21
CA GLY A 230 -28.50 8.77 25.63
C GLY A 230 -27.44 7.95 26.35
N THR A 231 -27.28 8.20 27.66
CA THR A 231 -26.64 7.31 28.64
C THR A 231 -25.27 6.74 28.26
N LYS A 232 -24.20 7.41 28.70
CA LYS A 232 -22.86 6.80 28.78
C LYS A 232 -22.97 5.41 29.43
N PRO A 233 -22.54 4.31 28.79
CA PRO A 233 -22.37 3.05 29.48
C PRO A 233 -21.35 3.29 30.59
N LYS A 234 -21.71 2.99 31.85
CA LYS A 234 -20.75 3.03 32.97
C LYS A 234 -19.52 2.25 32.55
N GLU A 235 -18.38 2.94 32.43
CA GLU A 235 -17.09 2.28 32.20
C GLU A 235 -16.86 1.30 33.36
N GLN A 236 -17.09 0.02 33.09
CA GLN A 236 -16.53 -1.01 33.94
C GLN A 236 -15.02 -0.89 33.84
N PRO A 237 -14.27 -0.92 34.96
CA PRO A 237 -12.83 -0.78 34.94
C PRO A 237 -12.25 -1.89 34.04
N LYS A 238 -11.78 -1.51 32.86
CA LYS A 238 -11.16 -2.43 31.91
C LYS A 238 -9.92 -2.99 32.61
N LYS A 239 -9.89 -4.31 32.81
CA LYS A 239 -8.71 -4.99 33.36
C LYS A 239 -7.49 -4.58 32.51
N PRO A 240 -6.36 -4.17 33.12
CA PRO A 240 -5.19 -3.77 32.36
C PRO A 240 -4.77 -4.92 31.44
N LEU A 241 -4.58 -4.60 30.16
CA LEU A 241 -4.15 -5.57 29.15
C LEU A 241 -2.80 -6.13 29.58
N ARG A 242 -2.74 -7.45 29.79
CA ARG A 242 -1.46 -8.12 30.05
C ARG A 242 -0.74 -8.22 28.70
N PRO A 243 0.47 -7.67 28.56
CA PRO A 243 1.26 -7.88 27.35
C PRO A 243 1.57 -9.37 27.22
N PHE A 244 1.16 -9.98 26.11
CA PHE A 244 1.59 -11.34 25.78
C PHE A 244 2.81 -11.24 24.87
N ILE A 245 3.89 -11.90 25.26
CA ILE A 245 5.12 -11.95 24.46
C ILE A 245 4.87 -12.96 23.35
N LEU A 246 4.91 -12.52 22.09
CA LEU A 246 4.80 -13.41 20.93
C LEU A 246 6.13 -14.16 20.71
N THR A 247 6.54 -15.02 21.64
CA THR A 247 7.72 -15.85 21.47
C THR A 247 7.40 -16.98 20.50
N LYS A 248 7.95 -16.89 19.27
CA LYS A 248 7.87 -17.96 18.26
C LYS A 248 8.37 -19.32 18.78
N SER A 249 9.22 -19.34 19.80
CA SER A 249 9.79 -20.58 20.38
C SER A 249 8.83 -21.33 21.33
N ALA A 250 7.97 -20.63 22.07
CA ALA A 250 7.10 -21.29 23.05
C ALA A 250 5.94 -22.06 22.38
N VAL A 251 5.40 -21.52 21.28
CA VAL A 251 4.35 -22.18 20.49
C VAL A 251 4.92 -23.38 19.72
N GLN A 252 6.15 -23.27 19.21
CA GLN A 252 6.81 -24.38 18.50
C GLN A 252 7.19 -25.52 19.46
N ALA A 253 7.57 -25.22 20.70
CA ALA A 253 7.78 -26.22 21.76
C ALA A 253 6.47 -26.87 22.24
N ALA A 254 5.33 -26.16 22.19
CA ALA A 254 4.02 -26.74 22.52
C ALA A 254 3.50 -27.68 21.41
N VAL A 255 3.86 -27.42 20.15
CA VAL A 255 3.42 -28.23 19.01
C VAL A 255 4.38 -29.39 18.71
N PHE A 256 5.69 -29.22 18.92
CA PHE A 256 6.73 -30.22 18.59
C PHE A 256 7.57 -30.72 19.77
N GLY A 257 7.44 -30.14 20.95
CA GLY A 257 8.04 -30.66 22.19
C GLY A 257 7.09 -31.65 22.87
N ALA A 258 7.63 -32.47 23.79
CA ALA A 258 6.91 -33.48 24.57
C ALA A 258 5.88 -32.88 25.56
N GLY A 259 4.89 -32.15 25.03
CA GLY A 259 3.89 -31.38 25.75
C GLY A 259 2.46 -31.64 25.23
N TYR A 260 2.22 -32.79 24.61
CA TYR A 260 0.87 -33.32 24.40
C TYR A 260 0.52 -34.25 25.58
N PRO A 261 -0.53 -33.96 26.38
CA PRO A 261 -1.13 -34.96 27.25
C PRO A 261 -1.91 -35.93 26.35
N SER A 262 -1.16 -36.80 25.66
CA SER A 262 -1.69 -37.81 24.73
C SER A 262 -2.08 -39.11 25.45
N LEU A 263 -2.01 -39.12 26.78
CA LEU A 263 -2.59 -40.18 27.58
C LEU A 263 -3.90 -39.66 28.16
N PRO A 264 -5.05 -40.28 27.83
CA PRO A 264 -6.28 -39.98 28.52
C PRO A 264 -6.09 -40.31 30.01
N THR A 265 -6.06 -39.27 30.84
CA THR A 265 -5.89 -39.39 32.30
C THR A 265 -7.17 -39.86 32.99
N TYR A 266 -8.28 -39.91 32.26
CA TYR A 266 -9.59 -40.34 32.74
C TYR A 266 -10.00 -41.62 32.04
N THR A 267 -10.45 -42.58 32.83
CA THR A 267 -11.23 -43.71 32.35
C THR A 267 -12.64 -43.24 31.94
N LEU A 268 -13.32 -44.02 31.09
CA LEU A 268 -14.68 -43.69 30.63
C LEU A 268 -15.65 -43.55 31.82
N GLU A 269 -15.53 -44.41 32.83
CA GLU A 269 -16.28 -44.33 34.07
C GLU A 269 -16.01 -43.02 34.84
N GLU A 270 -14.75 -42.63 35.04
CA GLU A 270 -14.41 -41.39 35.78
C GLU A 270 -14.93 -40.13 35.06
N PHE A 271 -14.90 -40.13 33.73
CA PHE A 271 -15.48 -39.04 32.94
C PHE A 271 -17.01 -38.97 33.10
N TYR A 272 -17.69 -40.12 33.14
CA TYR A 272 -19.14 -40.17 33.36
C TYR A 272 -19.52 -39.67 34.76
N GLU A 273 -18.76 -40.04 35.78
CA GLU A 273 -18.99 -39.60 37.16
C GLU A 273 -18.79 -38.10 37.33
N GLU A 274 -17.77 -37.51 36.69
CA GLU A 274 -17.54 -36.06 36.73
C GLU A 274 -18.67 -35.29 36.05
N GLN A 275 -19.15 -35.77 34.90
CA GLN A 275 -20.28 -35.13 34.20
C GLN A 275 -21.61 -35.31 34.94
N PHE A 276 -21.80 -36.41 35.67
CA PHE A 276 -22.93 -36.63 36.56
C PHE A 276 -22.88 -35.71 37.79
N ALA A 277 -21.71 -35.57 38.43
CA ALA A 277 -21.50 -34.67 39.56
C ALA A 277 -21.72 -33.20 39.18
N ASN A 278 -21.33 -32.82 37.97
CA ASN A 278 -21.57 -31.48 37.41
C ASN A 278 -23.02 -31.27 36.93
N GLY A 279 -23.90 -32.28 37.07
CA GLY A 279 -25.33 -32.19 36.74
C GLY A 279 -25.64 -32.17 35.24
N ASN A 280 -24.66 -32.47 34.40
CA ASN A 280 -24.79 -32.45 32.93
C ASN A 280 -25.40 -33.75 32.37
N VAL A 281 -25.51 -34.80 33.19
CA VAL A 281 -26.03 -36.11 32.78
C VAL A 281 -27.17 -36.54 33.71
N PRO A 282 -28.35 -36.91 33.19
CA PRO A 282 -29.47 -37.37 34.01
C PRO A 282 -29.16 -38.73 34.67
N PRO A 283 -29.69 -39.02 35.88
CA PRO A 283 -29.45 -40.30 36.55
C PRO A 283 -30.00 -41.46 35.73
N ALA A 284 -29.21 -42.53 35.63
CA ALA A 284 -29.58 -43.74 34.92
C ALA A 284 -30.92 -44.28 35.46
N LYS A 285 -31.96 -44.23 34.62
CA LYS A 285 -33.23 -44.90 34.92
C LYS A 285 -33.00 -46.40 34.82
N TYR A 286 -33.21 -47.13 35.91
CA TYR A 286 -33.25 -48.59 35.90
C TYR A 286 -34.33 -49.06 34.93
N ILE A 287 -33.92 -49.64 33.80
CA ILE A 287 -34.81 -50.38 32.93
C ILE A 287 -35.11 -51.71 33.64
N CYS A 288 -36.27 -51.78 34.28
CA CYS A 288 -36.81 -53.02 34.82
C CYS A 288 -37.11 -53.95 33.63
N TYR A 289 -36.31 -55.00 33.45
CA TYR A 289 -36.63 -56.07 32.51
C TYR A 289 -37.92 -56.74 32.96
N LYS A 290 -39.03 -56.46 32.26
CA LYS A 290 -40.21 -57.31 32.30
C LYS A 290 -39.80 -58.67 31.73
N GLN A 291 -39.67 -59.67 32.61
CA GLN A 291 -39.61 -61.07 32.21
C GLN A 291 -40.85 -61.39 31.38
N LEU A 292 -40.63 -61.80 30.12
CA LEU A 292 -41.62 -62.47 29.31
C LEU A 292 -41.64 -63.95 29.72
N SER A 293 -42.74 -64.36 30.34
CA SER A 293 -43.20 -65.74 30.45
C SER A 293 -44.64 -65.79 29.95
#